data_AF-A0AAW1YSL9-F1
#
_entry.id   AF-A0AAW1YSL9-F1
#
_cell.length_a   1.000
_cell.length_b   1.000
_cell.length_c   1.000
_cell.angle_alpha   90.00
_cell.angle_beta   90.00
_cell.angle_gamma   90.00
#
_symmetry.space_group_name_H-M   'P 1'
#
loop_
_entity.id
_entity.type
_entity.pdbx_description
1 polymer ?
#
loop_
_entity_poly.entity_id
_entity_poly.type
_entity_poly.pdbx_seq_one_letter_code
_entity_poly.pdbx_strand_id
1 'polypeptide(L)'
;MLFNGGAISITEQKRERSFHLSIGLGCVSWLIDQLQEIRKANEQTLFKKFTGDFNSYQFWLERHNNKGGSFLRLSKCVGGFVKTIILPKGRDVVGWRLMEDNLVAIAYGVLKNSLRFESAKVNSLQFEPMNAELKLNFK
;
A
#
# COMPACT_ATOMS: atom_id res chain seq x y z
N MET A 1 -19.31 -2.74 17.95
CA MET A 1 -18.15 -1.87 18.23
C MET A 1 -17.92 -1.00 17.01
N LEU A 2 -18.09 0.31 17.15
CA LEU A 2 -17.82 1.31 16.11
C LEU A 2 -16.35 1.71 16.23
N PHE A 3 -15.50 1.31 15.28
CA PHE A 3 -14.12 1.78 15.22
C PHE A 3 -14.11 3.22 14.71
N ASN A 4 -13.88 4.20 15.60
CA ASN A 4 -13.57 5.56 15.20
C ASN A 4 -12.21 5.59 14.48
N GLY A 5 -12.24 5.54 13.14
CA GLY A 5 -11.47 6.45 12.28
C GLY A 5 -9.98 6.17 12.03
N GLY A 6 -9.52 4.91 12.07
CA GLY A 6 -8.16 4.58 11.62
C GLY A 6 -8.03 4.58 10.09
N ALA A 7 -6.99 5.22 9.56
CA ALA A 7 -6.63 5.14 8.14
C ALA A 7 -5.13 4.92 7.97
N ILE A 8 -4.74 4.12 6.98
CA ILE A 8 -3.35 3.94 6.56
C ILE A 8 -3.10 4.84 5.36
N SER A 9 -2.02 5.62 5.41
CA SER A 9 -1.53 6.40 4.27
C SER A 9 -0.44 5.62 3.54
N ILE A 10 -0.62 5.43 2.23
CA ILE A 10 0.36 4.83 1.34
C ILE A 10 0.89 5.92 0.42
N THR A 11 2.21 6.10 0.42
CA THR A 11 2.89 7.12 -0.39
C THR A 11 3.79 6.47 -1.43
N GLU A 12 3.55 6.80 -2.71
CA GLU A 12 4.52 6.56 -3.79
C GLU A 12 5.42 7.80 -3.91
N GLN A 13 6.71 7.62 -3.63
CA GLN A 13 7.71 8.67 -3.78
C GLN A 13 8.45 8.51 -5.11
N LYS A 14 8.39 9.53 -5.96
CA LYS A 14 9.24 9.70 -7.16
C LYS A 14 10.29 10.79 -6.88
N ARG A 15 11.25 10.94 -7.80
CA ARG A 15 12.35 11.91 -7.68
C ARG A 15 11.88 13.34 -7.37
N GLU A 16 10.76 13.77 -7.97
CA GLU A 16 10.28 15.15 -7.86
C GLU A 16 8.84 15.27 -7.31
N ARG A 17 8.14 14.14 -7.16
CA ARG A 17 6.70 14.14 -6.85
C ARG A 17 6.34 12.99 -5.92
N SER A 18 5.36 13.23 -5.07
CA SER A 18 4.80 12.24 -4.15
C SER A 18 3.31 12.08 -4.42
N PHE A 19 2.84 10.84 -4.40
CA PHE A 19 1.43 10.51 -4.57
C PHE A 19 0.95 9.77 -3.33
N HIS A 20 -0.20 10.17 -2.80
CA HIS A 20 -0.70 9.70 -1.51
C HIS A 20 -2.10 9.12 -1.64
N LEU A 21 -2.30 7.92 -1.07
CA LEU A 21 -3.61 7.32 -0.84
C LEU A 21 -3.82 7.10 0.66
N SER A 22 -4.88 7.66 1.20
CA SER A 22 -5.35 7.32 2.55
C SER A 22 -6.52 6.34 2.43
N ILE A 23 -6.42 5.17 3.07
CA ILE A 23 -7.43 4.12 3.01
C ILE A 23 -7.85 3.67 4.42
N GLY A 24 -9.15 3.42 4.59
CA GLY A 24 -9.69 2.93 5.86
C GLY A 24 -9.34 1.46 6.11
N LEU A 25 -9.44 1.02 7.36
CA LEU A 25 -9.04 -0.33 7.78
C LEU A 25 -9.76 -1.47 7.03
N GLY A 26 -11.05 -1.30 6.69
CA GLY A 26 -11.77 -2.29 5.88
C GLY A 26 -11.14 -2.48 4.49
N CYS A 27 -10.72 -1.39 3.85
CA CYS A 27 -9.99 -1.44 2.58
C CYS A 27 -8.58 -2.02 2.73
N VAL A 28 -7.91 -1.78 3.87
CA VAL A 28 -6.60 -2.37 4.17
C VAL A 28 -6.71 -3.89 4.28
N SER A 29 -7.67 -4.39 5.07
CA SER A 29 -7.90 -5.83 5.21
C SER A 29 -8.18 -6.47 3.85
N TRP A 30 -9.09 -5.87 3.08
CA TRP A 30 -9.38 -6.32 1.73
C TRP A 30 -8.13 -6.32 0.82
N LEU A 31 -7.30 -5.27 0.88
CA LEU A 31 -6.09 -5.17 0.06
C LEU A 31 -5.06 -6.25 0.40
N ILE A 32 -4.92 -6.61 1.68
CA ILE A 32 -4.06 -7.72 2.12
C ILE A 32 -4.53 -9.04 1.48
N ASP A 33 -5.82 -9.34 1.55
CA ASP A 33 -6.39 -10.54 0.94
C ASP A 33 -6.14 -10.57 -0.57
N GLN A 34 -6.32 -9.43 -1.26
CA GLN A 34 -6.09 -9.36 -2.69
C GLN A 34 -4.60 -9.52 -3.05
N LEU A 35 -3.67 -8.97 -2.26
CA LEU A 35 -2.23 -9.18 -2.48
C LEU A 35 -1.84 -10.66 -2.33
N GLN A 36 -2.43 -11.37 -1.37
CA GLN A 36 -2.23 -12.80 -1.18
C GLN A 36 -2.77 -13.63 -2.36
N GLU A 37 -3.96 -13.30 -2.85
CA GLU A 37 -4.55 -13.93 -4.03
C GLU A 37 -3.68 -13.71 -5.28
N ILE A 38 -3.28 -12.46 -5.54
CA ILE A 38 -2.48 -12.10 -6.72
C ILE A 38 -1.14 -12.84 -6.76
N ARG A 39 -0.55 -13.10 -5.59
CA ARG A 39 0.71 -13.86 -5.49
C ARG A 39 0.55 -15.33 -5.84
N LYS A 40 -0.64 -15.90 -5.62
CA LYS A 40 -0.97 -17.31 -5.93
C LYS A 40 -1.49 -17.45 -7.36
N ALA A 41 -2.13 -16.41 -7.89
CA ALA A 41 -2.73 -16.41 -9.21
C ALA A 41 -1.69 -16.20 -10.33
N ASN A 42 -1.77 -17.02 -11.37
CA ASN A 42 -0.93 -16.89 -12.57
C ASN A 42 -1.52 -15.95 -13.63
N GLU A 43 -2.62 -15.25 -13.31
CA GLU A 43 -3.34 -14.38 -14.22
C GLU A 43 -2.55 -13.12 -14.57
N GLN A 44 -2.45 -12.80 -15.86
CA GLN A 44 -1.71 -11.62 -16.34
C GLN A 44 -2.47 -10.31 -16.15
N THR A 45 -3.80 -10.36 -16.17
CA THR A 45 -4.70 -9.20 -16.04
C THR A 45 -5.68 -9.44 -14.90
N LEU A 46 -5.81 -8.47 -14.00
CA LEU A 46 -6.70 -8.55 -12.84
C LEU A 46 -7.28 -7.17 -12.56
N PHE A 47 -8.59 -7.12 -12.30
CA PHE A 47 -9.29 -5.94 -11.79
C PHE A 47 -10.12 -6.36 -10.58
N LYS A 48 -9.90 -5.68 -9.45
CA LYS A 48 -10.66 -5.87 -8.22
C LYS A 48 -11.09 -4.51 -7.68
N LYS A 49 -12.28 -4.47 -7.09
CA LYS A 49 -12.89 -3.24 -6.56
C LYS A 49 -13.35 -3.45 -5.12
N PHE A 50 -13.10 -2.43 -4.30
CA PHE A 50 -13.65 -2.28 -2.97
C PHE A 50 -14.51 -1.02 -2.90
N THR A 51 -15.62 -1.09 -2.19
CA THR A 51 -16.48 0.08 -1.91
C THR A 51 -16.34 0.42 -0.43
N GLY A 52 -15.95 1.65 -0.15
CA GLY A 52 -15.80 2.16 1.21
C GLY A 52 -17.13 2.28 1.95
N ASP A 53 -17.02 2.42 3.28
CA ASP A 53 -18.18 2.58 4.16
C ASP A 53 -19.10 3.71 3.69
N PHE A 54 -20.40 3.47 3.78
CA PHE A 54 -21.45 4.39 3.31
C PHE A 54 -21.31 4.80 1.84
N ASN A 55 -20.65 3.98 1.01
CA ASN A 55 -20.33 4.28 -0.39
C ASN A 55 -19.54 5.59 -0.58
N SER A 56 -18.79 6.01 0.44
CA SER A 56 -18.05 7.28 0.44
C SER A 56 -16.88 7.34 -0.55
N TYR A 57 -16.36 6.18 -0.96
CA TYR A 57 -15.30 6.07 -1.96
C TYR A 57 -15.31 4.70 -2.65
N GLN A 58 -14.62 4.62 -3.78
CA GLN A 58 -14.24 3.35 -4.40
C GLN A 58 -12.72 3.20 -4.42
N PHE A 59 -12.25 1.99 -4.23
CA PHE A 59 -10.84 1.64 -4.39
C PHE A 59 -10.69 0.56 -5.44
N TRP A 60 -9.77 0.74 -6.38
CA TRP A 60 -9.53 -0.17 -7.50
C TRP A 60 -8.10 -0.69 -7.43
N LEU A 61 -7.97 -1.97 -7.72
CA LEU A 61 -6.71 -2.70 -7.80
C LEU A 61 -6.63 -3.34 -9.18
N GLU A 62 -5.67 -2.89 -9.96
CA GLU A 62 -5.45 -3.36 -11.33
C GLU A 62 -4.05 -3.94 -11.49
N ARG A 63 -3.93 -5.11 -12.11
CA ARG A 63 -2.65 -5.66 -12.54
C ARG A 63 -2.35 -5.25 -13.98
N HIS A 64 -1.16 -4.67 -14.17
CA HIS A 64 -0.66 -4.22 -15.44
C HIS A 64 0.71 -4.84 -15.72
N ASN A 65 1.06 -4.94 -17.00
CA ASN A 65 2.37 -5.39 -17.45
C ASN A 65 2.85 -4.49 -18.58
N ASN A 66 4.10 -4.05 -18.52
CA ASN A 66 4.74 -3.27 -19.59
C ASN A 66 6.18 -3.75 -19.82
N LYS A 67 6.93 -3.05 -20.68
CA LYS A 67 8.34 -3.39 -20.96
C LYS A 67 9.25 -3.33 -19.72
N GLY A 68 8.87 -2.57 -18.69
CA GLY A 68 9.55 -2.48 -17.40
C GLY A 68 9.11 -3.54 -16.38
N GLY A 69 8.18 -4.43 -16.74
CA GLY A 69 7.68 -5.52 -15.92
C GLY A 69 6.25 -5.32 -15.42
N SER A 70 5.85 -6.18 -14.47
CA SER A 70 4.51 -6.18 -13.90
C SER A 70 4.40 -5.23 -12.70
N PHE A 71 3.26 -4.59 -12.56
CA PHE A 71 2.95 -3.68 -11.45
C PHE A 71 1.46 -3.70 -11.13
N LEU A 72 1.13 -3.27 -9.92
CA LEU A 72 -0.24 -3.03 -9.50
C LEU A 72 -0.50 -1.53 -9.52
N ARG A 73 -1.64 -1.13 -10.07
CA ARG A 73 -2.16 0.22 -9.98
C ARG A 73 -3.24 0.23 -8.90
N LEU A 74 -3.01 1.05 -7.88
CA LEU A 74 -3.93 1.25 -6.77
C LEU A 74 -4.58 2.61 -6.95
N SER A 75 -5.90 2.66 -7.08
CA SER A 75 -6.63 3.91 -7.34
C SER A 75 -7.73 4.12 -6.30
N LYS A 76 -7.82 5.30 -5.71
CA LYS A 76 -8.94 5.71 -4.85
C LYS A 76 -9.75 6.79 -5.56
N CYS A 77 -11.05 6.55 -5.73
CA CYS A 77 -12.01 7.50 -6.28
C CYS A 77 -12.92 8.04 -5.17
N VAL A 78 -12.94 9.36 -4.97
CA VAL A 78 -13.81 10.05 -4.01
C VAL A 78 -14.54 11.17 -4.74
N GLY A 79 -15.87 11.10 -4.82
CA GLY A 79 -16.66 12.13 -5.51
C GLY A 79 -16.25 12.38 -6.97
N GLY A 80 -15.80 11.34 -7.68
CA GLY A 80 -15.29 11.44 -9.06
C GLY A 80 -13.80 11.79 -9.20
N PHE A 81 -13.14 12.22 -8.12
CA PHE A 81 -11.71 12.51 -8.13
C PHE A 81 -10.90 11.23 -7.89
N VAL A 82 -10.04 10.88 -8.84
CA VAL A 82 -9.19 9.68 -8.77
C VAL A 82 -7.76 10.05 -8.41
N LYS A 83 -7.25 9.46 -7.33
CA LYS A 83 -5.82 9.43 -7.01
C LYS A 83 -5.29 8.03 -7.23
N THR A 84 -4.06 7.92 -7.71
CA THR A 84 -3.45 6.65 -8.07
C THR A 84 -2.01 6.57 -7.59
N ILE A 85 -1.61 5.39 -7.13
CA ILE A 85 -0.20 5.02 -6.93
C ILE A 85 0.13 3.73 -7.68
N ILE A 86 1.42 3.56 -7.97
CA ILE A 86 1.98 2.37 -8.61
C ILE A 86 2.79 1.55 -7.61
N LEU A 87 2.46 0.27 -7.52
CA LEU A 87 3.19 -0.71 -6.72
C LEU A 87 3.92 -1.71 -7.65
N PRO A 88 5.23 -1.55 -7.87
CA PRO A 88 5.99 -2.46 -8.73
C PRO A 88 6.05 -3.87 -8.12
N LYS A 89 6.02 -4.91 -8.97
CA LYS A 89 6.23 -6.31 -8.53
C LYS A 89 7.60 -6.49 -7.88
N GLY A 90 8.61 -5.80 -8.40
CA GLY A 90 10.01 -6.04 -8.06
C GLY A 90 10.50 -7.41 -8.56
N ARG A 91 11.78 -7.71 -8.34
CA ARG A 91 12.35 -9.03 -8.60
C ARG A 91 11.71 -10.05 -7.64
N ASP A 92 11.38 -11.24 -8.14
CA ASP A 92 10.81 -12.34 -7.35
C ASP A 92 9.58 -11.97 -6.50
N VAL A 93 8.74 -11.06 -7.00
CA VAL A 93 7.49 -10.62 -6.33
C VAL A 93 7.74 -9.85 -5.01
N VAL A 94 8.96 -9.38 -4.77
CA VAL A 94 9.34 -8.75 -3.49
C VAL A 94 8.54 -7.48 -3.17
N GLY A 95 8.20 -6.66 -4.17
CA GLY A 95 7.49 -5.41 -3.94
C GLY A 95 6.08 -5.62 -3.40
N TRP A 96 5.38 -6.62 -3.95
CA TRP A 96 4.03 -6.97 -3.49
C TRP A 96 4.05 -7.64 -2.11
N ARG A 97 5.03 -8.52 -1.88
CA ARG A 97 5.22 -9.16 -0.57
C ARG A 97 5.52 -8.14 0.52
N LEU A 98 6.44 -7.20 0.26
CA LEU A 98 6.78 -6.16 1.23
C LEU A 98 5.59 -5.25 1.54
N MET A 99 4.76 -4.92 0.55
CA MET A 99 3.54 -4.15 0.81
C MET A 99 2.59 -4.93 1.72
N GLU A 100 2.34 -6.21 1.41
CA GLU A 100 1.50 -7.08 2.25
C GLU A 100 2.03 -7.16 3.68
N ASP A 101 3.31 -7.50 3.86
CA ASP A 101 3.95 -7.64 5.17
C ASP A 101 3.83 -6.35 5.99
N ASN A 102 4.03 -5.19 5.36
CA ASN A 102 3.89 -3.88 6.01
C ASN A 102 2.43 -3.56 6.39
N LEU A 103 1.47 -3.84 5.50
CA LEU A 103 0.06 -3.62 5.81
C LEU A 103 -0.41 -4.52 6.95
N VAL A 104 0.01 -5.80 6.98
CA VAL A 104 -0.26 -6.74 8.07
C VAL A 104 0.35 -6.24 9.38
N ALA A 105 1.62 -5.83 9.36
CA ALA A 105 2.31 -5.35 10.54
C ALA A 105 1.63 -4.11 11.15
N ILE A 106 1.20 -3.16 10.32
CA ILE A 106 0.52 -1.95 10.77
C ILE A 106 -0.91 -2.24 11.21
N ALA A 107 -1.68 -3.01 10.43
CA ALA A 107 -3.10 -3.25 10.71
C ALA A 107 -3.32 -4.10 11.95
N TYR A 108 -2.45 -5.08 12.20
CA TYR A 108 -2.61 -6.06 13.28
C TYR A 108 -1.59 -5.89 14.42
N GLY A 109 -0.72 -4.88 14.35
CA GLY A 109 0.30 -4.64 15.39
C GLY A 109 1.36 -5.74 15.50
N VAL A 110 1.48 -6.60 14.49
CA VAL A 110 2.49 -7.66 14.44
C VAL A 110 3.80 -7.04 13.95
N LEU A 111 4.52 -6.35 14.84
CA LEU A 111 5.88 -5.91 14.59
C LEU A 111 6.79 -7.14 14.57
N LYS A 112 7.00 -7.73 13.39
CA LYS A 112 8.24 -8.48 13.18
C LYS A 112 9.37 -7.47 13.26
N ASN A 113 10.35 -7.71 14.13
CA ASN A 113 11.59 -6.94 14.23
C ASN A 113 12.42 -7.06 12.93
N SER A 114 11.97 -6.40 11.87
CA SER A 114 12.67 -6.13 10.60
C SER A 114 11.63 -5.39 9.75
N LEU A 115 11.81 -4.12 9.38
CA LEU A 115 12.79 -3.66 8.41
C LEU A 115 12.95 -2.13 8.58
N ARG A 116 13.88 -1.69 9.43
CA ARG A 116 14.54 -0.40 9.21
C ARG A 116 15.59 -0.65 8.13
N PHE A 117 15.38 -0.12 6.94
CA PHE A 117 16.48 0.00 5.99
C PHE A 117 17.34 1.17 6.44
N GLU A 118 18.59 0.86 6.80
CA GLU A 118 19.64 1.83 7.10
C GLU A 118 19.79 2.79 5.92
N SER A 119 19.35 4.03 6.09
CA SER A 119 20.10 5.15 5.53
C SER A 119 21.39 5.23 6.32
N ALA A 120 22.52 5.00 5.65
CA ALA A 120 23.82 5.20 6.25
C ALA A 120 23.89 6.55 6.99
N LYS A 121 24.34 6.47 8.24
CA LYS A 121 24.61 7.53 9.24
C LYS A 121 23.42 8.06 10.03
N VAL A 122 23.27 7.43 11.19
CA VAL A 122 22.60 7.89 12.41
C VAL A 122 23.16 9.25 12.85
N ASN A 123 22.27 10.20 13.12
CA ASN A 123 22.34 10.97 14.34
C ASN A 123 20.94 10.92 14.98
N SER A 124 20.93 10.46 16.23
CA SER A 124 19.78 10.18 17.10
C SER A 124 18.73 11.27 17.11
N LEU A 125 17.44 10.91 17.02
CA LEU A 125 16.35 11.72 17.59
C LEU A 125 15.19 10.84 18.07
N GLN A 126 14.62 11.29 19.19
CA GLN A 126 13.70 10.61 20.09
C GLN A 126 12.33 10.32 19.46
N PHE A 127 11.67 9.28 19.99
CA PHE A 127 10.31 8.90 19.64
C PHE A 127 9.30 9.85 20.27
N GLU A 128 8.45 10.46 19.45
CA GLU A 128 7.15 11.00 19.82
C GLU A 128 6.08 10.21 19.05
N PRO A 129 5.00 9.73 19.70
CA PRO A 129 4.02 8.89 19.05
C PRO A 129 2.94 9.74 18.38
N MET A 130 2.95 9.86 17.05
CA MET A 130 1.74 10.05 16.23
C MET A 130 2.10 10.01 14.74
N ASN A 131 1.31 9.25 13.97
CA ASN A 131 1.38 9.05 12.51
C ASN A 131 2.49 8.12 12.02
N ALA A 132 2.16 6.83 11.85
CA ALA A 132 3.00 5.89 11.12
C ALA A 132 2.99 6.24 9.62
N GLU A 133 4.10 6.80 9.12
CA GLU A 133 4.28 7.13 7.70
C GLU A 133 5.18 6.07 7.05
N LEU A 134 4.66 5.36 6.04
CA LEU A 134 5.44 4.44 5.20
C LEU A 134 5.93 5.18 3.94
N LYS A 135 7.25 5.33 3.81
CA LYS A 135 7.91 5.87 2.61
C LYS A 135 8.60 4.73 1.87
N LEU A 136 8.12 4.40 0.67
CA LEU A 136 8.78 3.44 -0.21
C LEU A 136 9.55 4.19 -1.29
N ASN A 137 10.87 4.09 -1.26
CA ASN A 137 11.77 4.60 -2.31
C ASN A 137 12.18 3.45 -3.22
N PHE A 138 11.87 3.53 -4.50
CA PHE A 138 12.38 2.62 -5.52
C PHE A 138 13.40 3.38 -6.38
N LYS A 139 14.63 2.83 -6.49
CA LYS A 139 15.69 3.34 -7.37
C LYS A 139 15.45 2.95 -8.81
#